data_AF-A0A1F9QZZ1-F1
#
_entry.id   AF-A0A1F9QZZ1-F1
#
_cell.length_a   1.000
_cell.length_b   1.000
_cell.length_c   1.000
_cell.angle_alpha   90.00
_cell.angle_beta   90.00
_cell.angle_gamma   90.00
#
_symmetry.space_group_name_H-M   'P 1'
#
loop_
_entity.id
_entity.type
_entity.pdbx_description
1 polymer ?
#
loop_
_entity_poly.entity_id
_entity_poly.type
_entity_poly.pdbx_seq_one_letter_code
_entity_poly.pdbx_strand_id
1 'polypeptide(L)'
;MPYAYPAPRTGTAQDLLRVVTRAHELEIEHSGARHPEKSAAARRWVEPLFRALGMGAAAVMERVPAEWALSFHDWIYRKLAGRTYLFDSASPVLKRARALAARVEAETGVAPALLAVISHPPAMGELAHLNFELGRHALRALRVLRGRPCRPRQVVATDPFALDETGIVEEGIYAGYMGSYHMGIDRLALGREGAGPRLTPGASWIAMPMRLLRALGEGGEIGLVLAGGVPATGRVFYGVREWARRARADSPMRSRPGEIALALRRDASFSRFKLAVAETLHLSRSSWRLVEVWLMAAAAGLLDDERLEAAAAAALECMAVPAAARGALLAELLRENSRETPTRRRLFRVIAGRVLRRRPVVFIPVAHRVDPLGVEIREARSWVGAGRDRVRARRADAPDVVQETTPEDFAGSFVEENFA
;
A
#
# COMPACT_ATOMS: atom_id res chain seq x y z
N MET A 1 13.78 -0.25 -27.53
CA MET A 1 13.88 0.97 -26.67
C MET A 1 12.99 0.73 -25.47
N PRO A 2 13.47 0.86 -24.22
CA PRO A 2 12.60 0.81 -23.06
C PRO A 2 11.52 1.88 -23.21
N TYR A 3 10.25 1.49 -23.06
CA TYR A 3 9.11 2.33 -23.35
C TYR A 3 9.12 3.54 -22.43
N ALA A 4 9.37 4.74 -22.97
CA ALA A 4 9.15 5.99 -22.26
C ALA A 4 7.63 6.13 -22.04
N TYR A 5 7.17 5.82 -20.83
CA TYR A 5 5.77 5.96 -20.51
C TYR A 5 5.31 7.40 -20.74
N PRO A 6 4.07 7.63 -21.21
CA PRO A 6 3.60 8.96 -21.55
C PRO A 6 3.75 9.93 -20.37
N ALA A 7 4.27 11.12 -20.70
CA ALA A 7 4.51 12.20 -19.75
C ALA A 7 3.20 12.58 -19.02
N PRO A 8 3.25 12.79 -17.69
CA PRO A 8 2.08 13.11 -16.90
C PRO A 8 1.44 14.43 -17.33
N ARG A 9 0.13 14.48 -17.55
CA ARG A 9 -0.53 15.67 -18.11
C ARG A 9 -1.05 16.70 -17.09
N THR A 10 -1.05 16.46 -15.76
CA THR A 10 -1.97 17.24 -14.86
C THR A 10 -1.59 17.55 -13.39
N GLY A 11 -0.36 17.38 -12.92
CA GLY A 11 0.03 17.65 -11.52
C GLY A 11 -0.66 16.76 -10.45
N THR A 12 -1.07 15.54 -10.78
CA THR A 12 -1.94 14.68 -9.96
C THR A 12 -1.18 13.77 -8.98
N ALA A 13 -1.91 12.99 -8.16
CA ALA A 13 -1.31 11.96 -7.31
C ALA A 13 -0.60 10.84 -8.09
N GLN A 14 -0.93 10.67 -9.38
CA GLN A 14 -0.20 9.75 -10.27
C GLN A 14 1.15 10.31 -10.71
N ASP A 15 1.27 11.62 -10.80
CA ASP A 15 2.52 12.27 -11.19
C ASP A 15 3.56 12.14 -10.08
N LEU A 16 3.11 12.13 -8.82
CA LEU A 16 3.95 11.76 -7.68
C LEU A 16 4.40 10.29 -7.71
N LEU A 17 3.56 9.39 -8.22
CA LEU A 17 3.95 7.98 -8.38
C LEU A 17 5.01 7.81 -9.48
N ARG A 18 5.12 8.73 -10.45
CA ARG A 18 6.20 8.71 -11.45
C ARG A 18 7.59 8.83 -10.82
N VAL A 19 7.73 9.60 -9.75
CA VAL A 19 9.01 9.72 -9.02
C VAL A 19 9.45 8.35 -8.51
N VAL A 20 8.54 7.64 -7.83
CA VAL A 20 8.81 6.30 -7.30
C VAL A 20 9.06 5.29 -8.42
N THR A 21 8.25 5.36 -9.48
CA THR A 21 8.42 4.58 -10.70
C THR A 21 9.80 4.78 -11.32
N ARG A 22 10.27 6.02 -11.47
CA ARG A 22 11.55 6.30 -12.12
C ARG A 22 12.72 5.78 -11.31
N ALA A 23 12.65 5.86 -9.99
CA ALA A 23 13.66 5.26 -9.11
C ALA A 23 13.75 3.75 -9.30
N HIS A 24 12.61 3.08 -9.47
CA HIS A 24 12.58 1.65 -9.75
C HIS A 24 13.09 1.31 -11.17
N GLU A 25 12.72 2.10 -12.18
CA GLU A 25 13.27 1.95 -13.54
C GLU A 25 14.80 2.09 -13.55
N LEU A 26 15.34 3.05 -12.81
CA LEU A 26 16.79 3.19 -12.65
C LEU A 26 17.39 1.97 -11.96
N GLU A 27 16.80 1.46 -10.89
CA GLU A 27 17.28 0.24 -10.21
C GLU A 27 17.36 -0.96 -11.17
N ILE A 28 16.32 -1.14 -11.99
CA ILE A 28 16.28 -2.14 -13.06
C ILE A 28 17.40 -1.90 -14.08
N GLU A 29 17.54 -0.67 -14.60
CA GLU A 29 18.57 -0.28 -15.57
C GLU A 29 19.97 -0.60 -15.04
N HIS A 30 20.25 -0.28 -13.76
CA HIS A 30 21.52 -0.56 -13.10
C HIS A 30 21.77 -2.07 -12.88
N SER A 31 20.71 -2.85 -12.63
CA SER A 31 20.82 -4.31 -12.49
C SER A 31 21.14 -5.04 -13.80
N GLY A 32 20.96 -4.37 -14.95
CA GLY A 32 21.10 -4.96 -16.28
C GLY A 32 19.98 -5.94 -16.64
N ALA A 33 18.89 -5.99 -15.87
CA ALA A 33 17.75 -6.85 -16.14
C ALA A 33 17.11 -6.51 -17.49
N ARG A 34 16.85 -7.54 -18.32
CA ARG A 34 16.18 -7.39 -19.62
C ARG A 34 14.71 -7.78 -19.47
N HIS A 35 13.82 -6.81 -19.56
CA HIS A 35 12.37 -7.06 -19.58
C HIS A 35 11.86 -7.36 -21.00
N PRO A 36 10.79 -8.15 -21.15
CA PRO A 36 10.08 -8.34 -22.41
C PRO A 36 9.70 -7.00 -23.05
N GLU A 37 10.08 -6.78 -24.32
CA GLU A 37 9.60 -5.63 -25.08
C GLU A 37 8.11 -5.79 -25.43
N LYS A 38 7.29 -4.81 -25.04
CA LYS A 38 5.84 -4.81 -25.27
C LYS A 38 5.49 -3.68 -26.24
N SER A 39 5.11 -4.03 -27.48
CA SER A 39 4.79 -3.05 -28.51
C SER A 39 3.52 -2.25 -28.19
N ALA A 40 3.43 -1.02 -28.70
CA ALA A 40 2.22 -0.18 -28.56
C ALA A 40 0.97 -0.89 -29.14
N ALA A 41 1.13 -1.63 -30.24
CA ALA A 41 0.07 -2.44 -30.81
C ALA A 41 -0.40 -3.54 -29.85
N ALA A 42 0.52 -4.24 -29.18
CA ALA A 42 0.17 -5.26 -28.20
C ALA A 42 -0.57 -4.67 -26.99
N ARG A 43 -0.11 -3.51 -26.48
CA ARG A 43 -0.80 -2.76 -25.41
C ARG A 43 -2.22 -2.34 -25.81
N ARG A 44 -2.41 -1.90 -27.06
CA ARG A 44 -3.69 -1.39 -27.54
C ARG A 44 -4.71 -2.49 -27.86
N TRP A 45 -4.26 -3.64 -28.35
CA TRP A 45 -5.15 -4.66 -28.92
C TRP A 45 -5.09 -6.02 -28.22
N VAL A 46 -3.90 -6.47 -27.81
CA VAL A 46 -3.70 -7.79 -27.19
C VAL A 46 -4.04 -7.73 -25.70
N GLU A 47 -3.48 -6.74 -24.99
CA GLU A 47 -3.69 -6.59 -23.55
C GLU A 47 -5.17 -6.49 -23.14
N PRO A 48 -6.04 -5.69 -23.81
CA PRO A 48 -7.44 -5.59 -23.41
C PRO A 48 -8.23 -6.89 -23.62
N LEU A 49 -7.90 -7.66 -24.66
CA LEU A 49 -8.51 -8.97 -24.91
C LEU A 49 -8.21 -9.93 -23.76
N PHE A 50 -6.93 -10.08 -23.41
CA PHE A 50 -6.52 -10.97 -22.32
C PHE A 50 -6.98 -10.48 -20.95
N ARG A 51 -7.10 -9.17 -20.76
CA ARG A 51 -7.76 -8.59 -19.59
C ARG A 51 -9.22 -8.99 -19.49
N ALA A 52 -9.98 -8.95 -20.58
CA ALA A 52 -11.36 -9.41 -20.60
C ALA A 52 -11.47 -10.91 -20.26
N LEU A 53 -10.52 -11.74 -20.73
CA LEU A 53 -10.44 -13.15 -20.34
C LEU A 53 -10.17 -13.33 -18.84
N GLY A 54 -9.23 -12.56 -18.27
CA GLY A 54 -9.00 -12.53 -16.83
C GLY A 54 -10.23 -12.14 -16.01
N MET A 55 -10.99 -11.14 -16.48
CA MET A 55 -12.27 -10.75 -15.88
C MET A 55 -13.33 -11.86 -15.97
N GLY A 56 -13.38 -12.57 -17.10
CA GLY A 56 -14.22 -13.75 -17.29
C GLY A 56 -13.88 -14.85 -16.27
N ALA A 57 -12.59 -15.16 -16.10
CA ALA A 57 -12.12 -16.10 -15.09
C ALA A 57 -12.50 -15.66 -13.67
N ALA A 58 -12.33 -14.38 -13.34
CA ALA A 58 -12.78 -13.83 -12.05
C ALA A 58 -14.29 -14.03 -11.82
N ALA A 59 -15.10 -13.79 -12.85
CA ALA A 59 -16.56 -13.98 -12.78
C ALA A 59 -16.96 -15.46 -12.61
N VAL A 60 -16.17 -16.40 -13.14
CA VAL A 60 -16.34 -17.84 -12.87
C VAL A 60 -15.99 -18.14 -11.42
N MET A 61 -14.88 -17.60 -10.91
CA MET A 61 -14.43 -17.83 -9.53
C MET A 61 -15.38 -17.26 -8.46
N GLU A 62 -16.11 -16.20 -8.77
CA GLU A 62 -17.18 -15.69 -7.88
C GLU A 62 -18.38 -16.64 -7.79
N ARG A 63 -18.60 -17.50 -8.81
CA ARG A 63 -19.71 -18.46 -8.87
C ARG A 63 -19.41 -19.81 -8.24
N VAL A 64 -18.14 -20.23 -8.22
CA VAL A 64 -17.76 -21.50 -7.58
C VAL A 64 -17.83 -21.39 -6.05
N PRO A 65 -17.99 -22.51 -5.31
CA PRO A 65 -17.97 -22.49 -3.85
C PRO A 65 -16.73 -21.80 -3.30
N ALA A 66 -16.89 -21.04 -2.21
CA ALA A 66 -15.80 -20.24 -1.64
C ALA A 66 -14.56 -21.08 -1.25
N GLU A 67 -14.77 -22.33 -0.85
CA GLU A 67 -13.71 -23.27 -0.48
C GLU A 67 -12.90 -23.75 -1.68
N TRP A 68 -13.55 -23.87 -2.85
CA TRP A 68 -12.88 -24.20 -4.09
C TRP A 68 -12.04 -23.02 -4.55
N ALA A 69 -12.58 -21.80 -4.43
CA ALA A 69 -11.83 -20.60 -4.73
C ALA A 69 -10.60 -20.47 -3.83
N LEU A 70 -10.72 -20.70 -2.53
CA LEU A 70 -9.58 -20.65 -1.62
C LEU A 70 -8.55 -21.76 -1.93
N SER A 71 -9.01 -22.97 -2.23
CA SER A 71 -8.13 -24.10 -2.62
C SER A 71 -7.37 -23.81 -3.90
N PHE A 72 -8.03 -23.19 -4.89
CA PHE A 72 -7.40 -22.75 -6.13
C PHE A 72 -6.29 -21.73 -5.88
N HIS A 73 -6.55 -20.68 -5.09
CA HIS A 73 -5.52 -19.70 -4.74
C HIS A 73 -4.37 -20.33 -3.94
N ASP A 74 -4.67 -21.20 -2.96
CA ASP A 74 -3.64 -21.91 -2.20
C ASP A 74 -2.76 -22.79 -3.10
N TRP A 75 -3.34 -23.43 -4.10
CA TRP A 75 -2.58 -24.18 -5.11
C TRP A 75 -1.69 -23.25 -5.96
N ILE A 76 -2.22 -22.13 -6.48
CA ILE A 76 -1.42 -21.15 -7.24
C ILE A 76 -0.25 -20.63 -6.42
N TYR A 77 -0.50 -20.15 -5.20
CA TYR A 77 0.55 -19.57 -4.36
C TYR A 77 1.65 -20.58 -4.05
N ARG A 78 1.30 -21.86 -3.78
CA ARG A 78 2.29 -22.92 -3.60
C ARG A 78 3.15 -23.15 -4.84
N LYS A 79 2.57 -23.03 -6.04
CA LYS A 79 3.32 -23.16 -7.29
C LYS A 79 4.24 -21.98 -7.54
N LEU A 80 3.80 -20.76 -7.21
CA LEU A 80 4.59 -19.54 -7.41
C LEU A 80 5.69 -19.34 -6.37
N ALA A 81 5.49 -19.79 -5.12
CA ALA A 81 6.47 -19.59 -4.06
C ALA A 81 7.75 -20.44 -4.25
N GLY A 82 7.68 -21.61 -4.89
CA GLY A 82 8.82 -22.55 -4.99
C GLY A 82 9.21 -23.22 -3.67
N ARG A 83 9.19 -22.48 -2.55
CA ARG A 83 9.31 -22.95 -1.17
C ARG A 83 8.03 -22.62 -0.39
N THR A 84 7.49 -23.61 0.30
CA THR A 84 6.22 -23.46 1.04
C THR A 84 6.44 -23.58 2.54
N TYR A 85 5.76 -22.75 3.32
CA TYR A 85 5.77 -22.80 4.78
C TYR A 85 4.49 -23.43 5.32
N LEU A 86 4.59 -24.21 6.39
CA LEU A 86 3.42 -24.82 7.02
C LEU A 86 2.48 -23.72 7.54
N PHE A 87 1.21 -23.79 7.15
CA PHE A 87 0.16 -23.00 7.77
C PHE A 87 -0.56 -23.89 8.78
N ASP A 88 -0.39 -23.59 10.07
CA ASP A 88 -1.08 -24.29 11.16
C ASP A 88 -2.38 -23.57 11.53
N SER A 89 -3.50 -24.08 11.00
CA SER A 89 -4.85 -23.58 11.33
C SER A 89 -5.24 -23.81 12.79
N ALA A 90 -4.57 -24.72 13.50
CA ALA A 90 -4.83 -25.04 14.89
C ALA A 90 -3.94 -24.25 15.87
N SER A 91 -3.10 -23.35 15.36
CA SER A 91 -2.18 -22.56 16.17
C SER A 91 -2.93 -21.77 17.27
N PRO A 92 -2.36 -21.65 18.48
CA PRO A 92 -2.99 -20.90 19.57
C PRO A 92 -3.32 -19.46 19.20
N VAL A 93 -2.47 -18.81 18.40
CA VAL A 93 -2.68 -17.43 17.90
C VAL A 93 -3.95 -17.34 17.05
N LEU A 94 -4.13 -18.25 16.08
CA LEU A 94 -5.34 -18.25 15.24
C LEU A 94 -6.60 -18.63 16.02
N LYS A 95 -6.51 -19.54 17.01
CA LYS A 95 -7.61 -19.86 17.91
C LYS A 95 -8.06 -18.63 18.71
N ARG A 96 -7.11 -17.90 19.31
CA ARG A 96 -7.39 -16.64 20.02
C ARG A 96 -7.96 -15.57 19.09
N ALA A 97 -7.39 -15.40 17.91
CA ALA A 97 -7.89 -14.43 16.92
C ALA A 97 -9.33 -14.74 16.47
N ARG A 98 -9.66 -16.02 16.24
CA ARG A 98 -11.03 -16.45 15.94
C ARG A 98 -11.96 -16.20 17.14
N ALA A 99 -11.52 -16.49 18.36
CA ALA A 99 -12.31 -16.22 19.57
C ALA A 99 -12.57 -14.70 19.74
N LEU A 100 -11.56 -13.86 19.48
CA LEU A 100 -11.71 -12.40 19.49
C LEU A 100 -12.76 -11.95 18.45
N ALA A 101 -12.67 -12.44 17.21
CA ALA A 101 -13.63 -12.09 16.17
C ALA A 101 -15.07 -12.52 16.52
N ALA A 102 -15.24 -13.74 17.04
CA ALA A 102 -16.54 -14.26 17.48
C ALA A 102 -17.11 -13.45 18.66
N ARG A 103 -16.26 -13.08 19.63
CA ARG A 103 -16.65 -12.23 20.76
C ARG A 103 -17.10 -10.85 20.30
N VAL A 104 -16.35 -10.23 19.38
CA VAL A 104 -16.71 -8.93 18.79
C VAL A 104 -18.06 -9.02 18.07
N GLU A 105 -18.30 -10.07 17.30
CA GLU A 105 -19.60 -10.31 16.64
C GLU A 105 -20.73 -10.50 17.67
N ALA A 106 -20.50 -11.28 18.73
CA ALA A 106 -21.48 -11.51 19.79
C ALA A 106 -21.83 -10.23 20.58
N GLU A 107 -20.83 -9.41 20.94
CA GLU A 107 -21.04 -8.18 21.72
C GLU A 107 -21.72 -7.07 20.90
N THR A 108 -21.42 -6.97 19.61
CA THR A 108 -21.92 -5.88 18.76
C THR A 108 -23.13 -6.26 17.93
N GLY A 109 -23.46 -7.55 17.84
CA GLY A 109 -24.50 -8.08 16.95
C GLY A 109 -24.14 -7.98 15.46
N VAL A 110 -22.91 -7.56 15.13
CA VAL A 110 -22.48 -7.30 13.74
C VAL A 110 -21.18 -8.03 13.46
N ALA A 111 -21.16 -8.78 12.36
CA ALA A 111 -19.94 -9.45 11.89
C ALA A 111 -18.82 -8.43 11.63
N PRO A 112 -17.63 -8.58 12.25
CA PRO A 112 -16.52 -7.66 12.04
C PRO A 112 -16.00 -7.74 10.60
N ALA A 113 -15.49 -6.62 10.10
CA ALA A 113 -14.58 -6.62 8.96
C ALA A 113 -13.25 -7.30 9.39
N LEU A 114 -12.66 -8.10 8.52
CA LEU A 114 -11.39 -8.77 8.81
C LEU A 114 -10.30 -8.21 7.89
N LEU A 115 -9.22 -7.71 8.46
CA LEU A 115 -8.10 -7.14 7.74
C LEU A 115 -6.80 -7.87 8.11
N ALA A 116 -6.29 -8.69 7.20
CA ALA A 116 -4.94 -9.24 7.32
C ALA A 116 -3.94 -8.19 6.84
N VAL A 117 -3.10 -7.71 7.75
CA VAL A 117 -2.07 -6.71 7.47
C VAL A 117 -0.77 -7.45 7.25
N ILE A 118 -0.19 -7.30 6.06
CA ILE A 118 0.92 -8.11 5.59
C ILE A 118 2.19 -7.25 5.57
N SER A 119 3.31 -7.79 6.05
CA SER A 119 4.65 -7.22 5.83
C SER A 119 5.02 -7.23 4.34
N HIS A 120 6.14 -6.62 3.98
CA HIS A 120 6.60 -6.61 2.60
C HIS A 120 8.10 -6.93 2.49
N PRO A 121 8.48 -8.21 2.41
CA PRO A 121 9.87 -8.58 2.18
C PRO A 121 10.35 -7.97 0.85
N PRO A 122 11.67 -7.85 0.63
CA PRO A 122 12.22 -7.44 -0.65
C PRO A 122 11.58 -8.22 -1.82
N ALA A 123 11.16 -7.49 -2.85
CA ALA A 123 10.46 -8.07 -4.02
C ALA A 123 11.40 -8.80 -4.98
N MET A 124 12.72 -8.69 -4.77
CA MET A 124 13.76 -9.28 -5.59
C MET A 124 14.70 -10.15 -4.75
N GLY A 125 15.41 -11.07 -5.39
CA GLY A 125 16.38 -11.95 -4.76
C GLY A 125 15.73 -13.11 -3.99
N GLU A 126 16.46 -13.66 -3.02
CA GLU A 126 16.07 -14.89 -2.31
C GLU A 126 14.77 -14.76 -1.51
N LEU A 127 14.35 -13.54 -1.17
CA LEU A 127 13.16 -13.27 -0.35
C LEU A 127 11.88 -13.06 -1.18
N ALA A 128 11.98 -12.93 -2.50
CA ALA A 128 10.84 -12.60 -3.37
C ALA A 128 9.68 -13.59 -3.20
N HIS A 129 9.98 -14.87 -3.04
CA HIS A 129 8.99 -15.93 -2.87
C HIS A 129 8.11 -15.78 -1.62
N LEU A 130 8.62 -15.11 -0.57
CA LEU A 130 7.87 -14.89 0.66
C LEU A 130 6.62 -14.05 0.42
N ASN A 131 6.60 -13.18 -0.59
CA ASN A 131 5.40 -12.39 -0.92
C ASN A 131 4.20 -13.30 -1.27
N PHE A 132 4.44 -14.42 -1.95
CA PHE A 132 3.40 -15.40 -2.26
C PHE A 132 2.93 -16.15 -1.01
N GLU A 133 3.87 -16.59 -0.16
CA GLU A 133 3.53 -17.31 1.07
C GLU A 133 2.81 -16.41 2.09
N LEU A 134 3.20 -15.15 2.22
CA LEU A 134 2.51 -14.15 3.02
C LEU A 134 1.07 -13.95 2.57
N GLY A 135 0.86 -13.80 1.25
CA GLY A 135 -0.48 -13.73 0.67
C GLY A 135 -1.31 -14.99 0.95
N ARG A 136 -0.70 -16.17 0.79
CA ARG A 136 -1.34 -17.46 1.07
C ARG A 136 -1.77 -17.59 2.53
N HIS A 137 -0.88 -17.27 3.46
CA HIS A 137 -1.15 -17.31 4.90
C HIS A 137 -2.23 -16.28 5.29
N ALA A 138 -2.22 -15.09 4.71
CA ALA A 138 -3.25 -14.08 4.94
C ALA A 138 -4.65 -14.57 4.53
N LEU A 139 -4.81 -15.13 3.33
CA LEU A 139 -6.11 -15.66 2.87
C LEU A 139 -6.62 -16.79 3.77
N ARG A 140 -5.73 -17.71 4.16
CA ARG A 140 -6.07 -18.83 5.03
C ARG A 140 -6.41 -18.37 6.44
N ALA A 141 -5.65 -17.42 7.00
CA ALA A 141 -5.92 -16.83 8.30
C ALA A 141 -7.31 -16.17 8.34
N LEU A 142 -7.63 -15.37 7.31
CA LEU A 142 -8.94 -14.74 7.18
C LEU A 142 -10.09 -15.76 7.15
N ARG A 143 -9.94 -16.87 6.43
CA ARG A 143 -10.93 -17.97 6.42
C ARG A 143 -11.11 -18.62 7.79
N VAL A 144 -10.02 -18.82 8.55
CA VAL A 144 -10.06 -19.37 9.91
C VAL A 144 -10.77 -18.41 10.86
N LEU A 145 -10.40 -17.13 10.84
CA LEU A 145 -10.99 -16.10 11.70
C LEU A 145 -12.49 -15.94 11.44
N ARG A 146 -12.90 -16.00 10.17
CA ARG A 146 -14.33 -15.89 9.82
C ARG A 146 -15.16 -17.06 10.31
N GLY A 147 -14.58 -18.27 10.41
CA GLY A 147 -15.27 -19.46 10.91
C GLY A 147 -16.40 -20.01 10.03
N ARG A 148 -16.76 -19.34 8.93
CA ARG A 148 -17.77 -19.74 7.92
C ARG A 148 -17.23 -19.53 6.49
N PRO A 149 -17.81 -20.18 5.46
CA PRO A 149 -17.38 -19.99 4.08
C PRO A 149 -17.32 -18.50 3.72
N CYS A 150 -16.18 -18.05 3.19
CA CYS A 150 -15.93 -16.68 2.78
C CYS A 150 -14.93 -16.65 1.63
N ARG A 151 -14.90 -15.55 0.88
CA ARG A 151 -13.97 -15.32 -0.25
C ARG A 151 -13.04 -14.16 0.09
N PRO A 152 -11.98 -14.39 0.89
CA PRO A 152 -11.08 -13.31 1.23
C PRO A 152 -10.41 -12.78 -0.03
N ARG A 153 -10.31 -11.45 -0.11
CA ARG A 153 -9.68 -10.75 -1.23
C ARG A 153 -8.32 -10.22 -0.80
N GLN A 154 -7.52 -9.81 -1.76
CA GLN A 154 -6.23 -9.19 -1.49
C GLN A 154 -6.15 -7.88 -2.24
N VAL A 155 -5.45 -6.92 -1.66
CA VAL A 155 -5.01 -5.72 -2.34
C VAL A 155 -3.64 -6.03 -2.92
N VAL A 156 -3.56 -6.09 -4.26
CA VAL A 156 -2.36 -6.52 -5.00
C VAL A 156 -2.05 -5.53 -6.10
N ALA A 157 -0.77 -5.31 -6.39
CA ALA A 157 -0.36 -4.49 -7.52
C ALA A 157 -0.62 -5.26 -8.83
N THR A 158 -1.16 -4.57 -9.83
CA THR A 158 -1.46 -5.06 -11.18
C THR A 158 -0.97 -4.08 -12.25
N ASP A 159 -0.20 -3.08 -11.84
CA ASP A 159 0.43 -2.15 -12.76
C ASP A 159 1.63 -2.78 -13.48
N PRO A 160 2.09 -2.15 -14.57
CA PRO A 160 3.16 -2.69 -15.39
C PRO A 160 4.49 -2.93 -14.66
N PHE A 161 4.76 -2.31 -13.50
CA PHE A 161 6.00 -2.57 -12.71
C PHE A 161 5.92 -3.89 -11.96
N ALA A 162 4.73 -4.27 -11.50
CA ALA A 162 4.57 -5.57 -10.86
C ALA A 162 4.59 -6.72 -11.87
N LEU A 163 4.53 -6.42 -13.17
CA LEU A 163 4.30 -7.36 -14.26
C LEU A 163 5.26 -7.11 -15.43
N ASP A 164 6.33 -6.36 -15.22
CA ASP A 164 7.28 -5.94 -16.25
C ASP A 164 8.00 -7.12 -16.86
N GLU A 165 8.39 -8.10 -16.03
CA GLU A 165 8.98 -9.39 -16.42
C GLU A 165 8.01 -10.32 -17.17
N THR A 166 6.70 -10.08 -17.12
CA THR A 166 5.71 -10.95 -17.76
C THR A 166 5.45 -10.56 -19.21
N GLY A 167 5.08 -11.54 -20.04
CA GLY A 167 4.56 -11.29 -21.38
C GLY A 167 3.23 -10.52 -21.35
N ILE A 168 2.86 -9.93 -22.48
CA ILE A 168 1.64 -9.10 -22.58
C ILE A 168 0.35 -9.90 -22.32
N VAL A 169 0.38 -11.20 -22.61
CA VAL A 169 -0.75 -12.12 -22.43
C VAL A 169 -0.98 -12.38 -20.94
N GLU A 170 0.09 -12.78 -20.24
CA GLU A 170 0.09 -13.05 -18.81
C GLU A 170 -0.27 -11.78 -18.02
N GLU A 171 0.30 -10.63 -18.40
CA GLU A 171 -0.04 -9.34 -17.82
C GLU A 171 -1.54 -9.04 -17.95
N GLY A 172 -2.09 -9.23 -19.16
CA GLY A 172 -3.51 -9.01 -19.43
C GLY A 172 -4.40 -9.88 -18.55
N ILE A 173 -4.19 -11.20 -18.58
CA ILE A 173 -4.96 -12.17 -17.79
C ILE A 173 -4.87 -11.85 -16.30
N TYR A 174 -3.65 -11.64 -15.78
CA TYR A 174 -3.41 -11.33 -14.38
C TYR A 174 -4.11 -10.04 -13.96
N ALA A 175 -3.93 -8.94 -14.71
CA ALA A 175 -4.53 -7.65 -14.38
C ALA A 175 -6.07 -7.70 -14.42
N GLY A 176 -6.64 -8.44 -15.37
CA GLY A 176 -8.09 -8.70 -15.44
C GLY A 176 -8.60 -9.49 -14.24
N TYR A 177 -7.94 -10.61 -13.93
CA TYR A 177 -8.33 -11.48 -12.82
C TYR A 177 -8.19 -10.78 -11.46
N MET A 178 -7.01 -10.23 -11.18
CA MET A 178 -6.72 -9.56 -9.92
C MET A 178 -7.50 -8.25 -9.74
N GLY A 179 -7.74 -7.52 -10.83
CA GLY A 179 -8.56 -6.30 -10.80
C GLY A 179 -10.02 -6.55 -10.43
N SER A 180 -10.56 -7.69 -10.86
CA SER A 180 -11.97 -8.05 -10.71
C SER A 180 -12.29 -8.96 -9.52
N TYR A 181 -11.53 -10.04 -9.31
CA TYR A 181 -11.75 -10.97 -8.20
C TYR A 181 -11.14 -10.44 -6.88
N HIS A 182 -9.88 -10.00 -6.95
CA HIS A 182 -9.19 -9.33 -5.86
C HIS A 182 -9.42 -7.81 -5.91
N MET A 183 -8.56 -7.05 -5.25
CA MET A 183 -8.53 -5.59 -5.27
C MET A 183 -7.26 -5.12 -5.98
N GLY A 184 -7.13 -5.52 -7.25
CA GLY A 184 -6.00 -5.15 -8.09
C GLY A 184 -5.83 -3.64 -8.20
N ILE A 185 -4.62 -3.17 -7.95
CA ILE A 185 -4.17 -1.80 -8.00
C ILE A 185 -3.34 -1.56 -9.23
N ASP A 186 -3.76 -0.63 -10.05
CA ASP A 186 -2.96 -0.09 -11.13
C ASP A 186 -2.57 1.37 -10.82
N ARG A 187 -1.30 1.56 -10.47
CA ARG A 187 -0.68 2.86 -10.22
C ARG A 187 -0.69 3.78 -11.45
N LEU A 188 -0.66 3.21 -12.66
CA LEU A 188 -0.60 3.92 -13.94
C LEU A 188 -1.87 3.78 -14.78
N ALA A 189 -3.01 3.46 -14.16
CA ALA A 189 -4.26 3.17 -14.87
C ALA A 189 -4.68 4.23 -15.90
N LEU A 190 -4.45 5.53 -15.63
CA LEU A 190 -4.82 6.62 -16.55
C LEU A 190 -3.83 6.81 -17.70
N GLY A 191 -2.62 6.25 -17.58
CA GLY A 191 -1.61 6.24 -18.64
C GLY A 191 -1.76 5.07 -19.61
N ARG A 192 -2.70 4.14 -19.38
CA ARG A 192 -2.97 3.04 -20.32
C ARG A 192 -3.77 3.53 -21.51
N GLU A 193 -3.38 3.07 -22.70
CA GLU A 193 -4.07 3.38 -23.95
C GLU A 193 -5.25 2.43 -24.23
N GLY A 194 -6.08 2.80 -25.21
CA GLY A 194 -7.15 1.95 -25.72
C GLY A 194 -8.27 1.68 -24.72
N ALA A 195 -8.78 0.44 -24.72
CA ALA A 195 -9.90 0.03 -23.86
C ALA A 195 -9.48 -0.31 -22.42
N GLY A 196 -8.17 -0.37 -22.12
CA GLY A 196 -7.62 -0.77 -20.83
C GLY A 196 -8.25 -0.05 -19.63
N PRO A 197 -8.31 1.30 -19.60
CA PRO A 197 -8.90 2.05 -18.49
C PRO A 197 -10.40 1.75 -18.26
N ARG A 198 -11.14 1.37 -19.31
CA ARG A 198 -12.58 1.08 -19.22
C ARG A 198 -12.88 -0.32 -18.69
N LEU A 199 -11.96 -1.27 -18.87
CA LEU A 199 -12.14 -2.65 -18.41
C LEU A 199 -11.92 -2.78 -16.90
N THR A 200 -11.02 -1.97 -16.32
CA THR A 200 -10.71 -1.99 -14.88
C THR A 200 -10.75 -0.59 -14.24
N PRO A 201 -11.86 0.15 -14.35
CA PRO A 201 -11.94 1.54 -13.89
C PRO A 201 -11.70 1.68 -12.38
N GLY A 202 -12.09 0.64 -11.63
CA GLY A 202 -11.85 0.54 -10.18
C GLY A 202 -10.41 0.17 -9.80
N ALA A 203 -9.57 -0.29 -10.73
CA ALA A 203 -8.20 -0.66 -10.41
C ALA A 203 -7.29 0.55 -10.19
N SER A 204 -7.70 1.75 -10.65
CA SER A 204 -6.88 2.94 -10.44
C SER A 204 -6.54 3.16 -8.97
N TRP A 205 -5.29 3.56 -8.71
CA TRP A 205 -4.82 3.90 -7.37
C TRP A 205 -5.73 4.89 -6.63
N ILE A 206 -6.29 5.86 -7.36
CA ILE A 206 -7.16 6.90 -6.79
C ILE A 206 -8.47 6.29 -6.30
N ALA A 207 -9.00 5.28 -6.99
CA ALA A 207 -10.23 4.60 -6.62
C ALA A 207 -10.03 3.55 -5.51
N MET A 208 -8.81 3.03 -5.35
CA MET A 208 -8.52 1.91 -4.45
C MET A 208 -8.90 2.16 -2.99
N PRO A 209 -8.60 3.31 -2.36
CA PRO A 209 -9.03 3.58 -0.99
C PRO A 209 -10.54 3.46 -0.82
N MET A 210 -11.34 3.93 -1.78
CA MET A 210 -12.79 3.85 -1.70
C MET A 210 -13.29 2.41 -1.84
N ARG A 211 -12.69 1.62 -2.74
CA ARG A 211 -12.99 0.18 -2.85
C ARG A 211 -12.67 -0.55 -1.55
N LEU A 212 -11.49 -0.32 -0.98
CA LEU A 212 -11.05 -0.94 0.29
C LEU A 212 -12.04 -0.62 1.42
N LEU A 213 -12.36 0.66 1.61
CA LEU A 213 -13.28 1.09 2.67
C LEU A 213 -14.69 0.58 2.47
N ARG A 214 -15.16 0.46 1.22
CA ARG A 214 -16.45 -0.13 0.91
C ARG A 214 -16.46 -1.62 1.27
N ALA A 215 -15.47 -2.39 0.79
CA ALA A 215 -15.37 -3.82 1.07
C ALA A 215 -15.28 -4.09 2.58
N LEU A 216 -14.45 -3.34 3.30
CA LEU A 216 -14.39 -3.42 4.76
C LEU A 216 -15.70 -2.98 5.42
N GLY A 217 -16.33 -1.89 4.96
CA GLY A 217 -17.61 -1.41 5.48
C GLY A 217 -18.78 -2.38 5.28
N GLU A 218 -18.70 -3.24 4.27
CA GLU A 218 -19.62 -4.34 3.99
C GLU A 218 -19.30 -5.62 4.80
N GLY A 219 -18.18 -5.63 5.54
CA GLY A 219 -17.76 -6.75 6.39
C GLY A 219 -16.80 -7.72 5.73
N GLY A 220 -16.20 -7.33 4.60
CA GLY A 220 -15.32 -8.20 3.84
C GLY A 220 -14.04 -8.60 4.59
N GLU A 221 -13.40 -9.64 4.06
CA GLU A 221 -12.12 -10.16 4.50
C GLU A 221 -11.03 -9.76 3.51
N ILE A 222 -10.12 -8.87 3.91
CA ILE A 222 -9.13 -8.28 3.01
C ILE A 222 -7.72 -8.56 3.52
N GLY A 223 -6.85 -9.09 2.67
CA GLY A 223 -5.40 -9.06 2.85
C GLY A 223 -4.81 -7.82 2.19
N LEU A 224 -3.94 -7.10 2.90
CA LEU A 224 -3.30 -5.89 2.39
C LEU A 224 -1.85 -5.84 2.86
N VAL A 225 -0.93 -5.72 1.90
CA VAL A 225 0.45 -5.32 2.19
C VAL A 225 0.46 -3.88 2.68
N LEU A 226 0.96 -3.65 3.89
CA LEU A 226 0.92 -2.31 4.50
C LEU A 226 1.83 -1.31 3.78
N ALA A 227 2.99 -1.77 3.29
CA ALA A 227 3.87 -0.98 2.45
C ALA A 227 3.25 -0.62 1.08
N GLY A 228 2.22 -1.33 0.60
CA GLY A 228 1.57 -1.03 -0.68
C GLY A 228 2.30 -1.56 -1.92
N GLY A 229 2.97 -2.71 -1.81
CA GLY A 229 3.40 -3.57 -2.94
C GLY A 229 4.82 -3.37 -3.45
N VAL A 230 5.46 -2.23 -3.19
CA VAL A 230 6.91 -2.05 -3.37
C VAL A 230 7.41 -1.24 -2.17
N PRO A 231 8.49 -1.64 -1.46
CA PRO A 231 8.95 -0.93 -0.27
C PRO A 231 9.23 0.56 -0.55
N ALA A 232 9.75 0.87 -1.74
CA ALA A 232 9.92 2.25 -2.20
C ALA A 232 8.58 3.01 -2.28
N THR A 233 7.51 2.39 -2.79
CA THR A 233 6.18 3.03 -2.82
C THR A 233 5.63 3.27 -1.41
N GLY A 234 5.82 2.34 -0.48
CA GLY A 234 5.42 2.50 0.92
C GLY A 234 6.12 3.65 1.62
N ARG A 235 7.45 3.58 1.65
CA ARG A 235 8.32 4.51 2.37
C ARG A 235 8.30 5.90 1.73
N VAL A 236 8.56 5.97 0.42
CA VAL A 236 8.71 7.23 -0.31
C VAL A 236 7.35 7.89 -0.52
N PHE A 237 6.35 7.18 -1.05
CA PHE A 237 5.10 7.85 -1.40
C PHE A 237 4.22 8.13 -0.18
N TYR A 238 3.96 7.13 0.66
CA TYR A 238 3.03 7.30 1.77
C TYR A 238 3.67 8.00 2.96
N GLY A 239 4.90 7.61 3.33
CA GLY A 239 5.64 8.24 4.42
C GLY A 239 5.82 9.75 4.21
N VAL A 240 6.41 10.14 3.07
CA VAL A 240 6.65 11.57 2.74
C VAL A 240 5.35 12.37 2.69
N ARG A 241 4.27 11.85 2.08
CA ARG A 241 3.01 12.60 1.98
C ARG A 241 2.30 12.77 3.31
N GLU A 242 2.28 11.72 4.13
CA GLU A 242 1.68 11.81 5.46
C GLU A 242 2.46 12.81 6.32
N TRP A 243 3.78 12.77 6.25
CA TRP A 243 4.67 13.72 6.91
C TRP A 243 4.48 15.16 6.41
N ALA A 244 4.53 15.40 5.09
CA ALA A 244 4.42 16.74 4.50
C ALA A 244 3.09 17.41 4.87
N ARG A 245 2.02 16.61 4.99
CA ARG A 245 0.71 17.10 5.46
C ARG A 245 0.73 17.52 6.94
N ARG A 246 1.49 16.83 7.80
CA ARG A 246 1.66 17.22 9.22
C ARG A 246 2.51 18.48 9.32
N ALA A 247 3.66 18.52 8.65
CA ALA A 247 4.50 19.71 8.58
C ALA A 247 3.72 20.93 8.07
N ARG A 248 2.84 20.74 7.08
CA ARG A 248 1.91 21.78 6.64
C ARG A 248 0.94 22.24 7.73
N ALA A 249 0.41 21.34 8.55
CA ALA A 249 -0.54 21.72 9.60
C ALA A 249 0.11 22.64 10.63
N ASP A 250 1.39 22.39 10.93
CA ASP A 250 2.22 23.14 11.89
C ASP A 250 2.81 24.41 11.29
N SER A 251 2.74 24.58 9.97
CA SER A 251 3.20 25.78 9.28
C SER A 251 2.25 26.98 9.48
N PRO A 252 2.75 28.15 9.88
CA PRO A 252 1.98 29.40 9.88
C PRO A 252 1.71 29.92 8.45
N MET A 253 2.35 29.33 7.44
CA MET A 253 2.15 29.64 6.02
C MET A 253 1.14 28.69 5.35
N ARG A 254 0.43 27.83 6.12
CA ARG A 254 -0.49 26.82 5.56
C ARG A 254 -1.58 27.36 4.63
N SER A 255 -2.00 28.61 4.84
CA SER A 255 -2.99 29.36 4.06
C SER A 255 -2.37 30.30 3.01
N ARG A 256 -1.03 30.38 2.94
CA ARG A 256 -0.27 31.31 2.09
C ARG A 256 0.70 30.55 1.17
N PRO A 257 0.19 29.70 0.26
CA PRO A 257 1.03 28.85 -0.59
C PRO A 257 1.97 29.64 -1.52
N GLY A 258 1.64 30.89 -1.86
CA GLY A 258 2.50 31.76 -2.66
C GLY A 258 3.81 32.12 -1.96
N GLU A 259 3.76 32.38 -0.65
CA GLU A 259 4.97 32.68 0.15
C GLU A 259 5.89 31.47 0.23
N ILE A 260 5.32 30.27 0.39
CA ILE A 260 6.09 29.03 0.37
C ILE A 260 6.75 28.81 -0.98
N ALA A 261 6.04 29.08 -2.09
CA ALA A 261 6.64 28.99 -3.42
C ALA A 261 7.81 29.95 -3.60
N LEU A 262 7.72 31.17 -3.05
CA LEU A 262 8.81 32.15 -3.09
C LEU A 262 9.99 31.70 -2.23
N ALA A 263 9.74 31.18 -1.03
CA ALA A 263 10.78 30.64 -0.15
C ALA A 263 11.50 29.46 -0.80
N LEU A 264 10.76 28.49 -1.35
CA LEU A 264 11.32 27.35 -2.07
C LEU A 264 12.19 27.80 -3.26
N ARG A 265 11.77 28.79 -4.04
CA ARG A 265 12.57 29.31 -5.17
C ARG A 265 13.88 29.98 -4.75
N ARG A 266 14.00 30.41 -3.49
CA ARG A 266 15.25 31.00 -2.96
C ARG A 266 16.18 29.92 -2.41
N ASP A 267 15.65 28.75 -2.10
CA ASP A 267 16.47 27.62 -1.69
C ASP A 267 17.25 27.06 -2.89
N ALA A 268 18.56 26.98 -2.74
CA ALA A 268 19.45 26.54 -3.80
C ALA A 268 19.23 25.06 -4.13
N SER A 269 18.92 24.24 -3.12
CA SER A 269 18.74 22.80 -3.29
C SER A 269 17.43 22.49 -4.01
N PHE A 270 16.34 23.14 -3.62
CA PHE A 270 15.08 23.08 -4.35
C PHE A 270 15.22 23.58 -5.79
N SER A 271 16.03 24.61 -6.02
CA SER A 271 16.28 25.13 -7.38
C SER A 271 17.01 24.10 -8.26
N ARG A 272 18.01 23.39 -7.71
CA ARG A 272 18.68 22.28 -8.39
C ARG A 272 17.72 21.14 -8.71
N PHE A 273 16.92 20.72 -7.72
CA PHE A 273 15.85 19.74 -7.91
C PHE A 273 14.95 20.15 -9.08
N LYS A 274 14.44 21.39 -9.06
CA LYS A 274 13.53 21.88 -10.09
C LYS A 274 14.14 21.84 -11.48
N LEU A 275 15.43 22.16 -11.62
CA LEU A 275 16.15 22.04 -12.90
C LEU A 275 16.27 20.57 -13.33
N ALA A 276 16.70 19.69 -12.43
CA ALA A 276 16.88 18.26 -12.71
C ALA A 276 15.58 17.56 -13.14
N VAL A 277 14.43 17.97 -12.58
CA VAL A 277 13.13 17.35 -12.91
C VAL A 277 12.27 18.14 -13.90
N ALA A 278 12.70 19.35 -14.32
CA ALA A 278 11.92 20.19 -15.25
C ALA A 278 11.68 19.50 -16.60
N GLU A 279 12.61 18.65 -17.03
CA GLU A 279 12.54 17.92 -18.30
C GLU A 279 11.67 16.66 -18.21
N THR A 280 11.50 16.10 -17.02
CA THR A 280 10.90 14.77 -16.81
C THR A 280 9.55 14.79 -16.11
N LEU A 281 9.26 15.83 -15.32
CA LEU A 281 8.02 15.96 -14.57
C LEU A 281 7.33 17.29 -14.90
N HIS A 282 6.09 17.23 -15.40
CA HIS A 282 5.21 18.39 -15.44
C HIS A 282 4.80 18.76 -14.00
N LEU A 283 5.68 19.50 -13.33
CA LEU A 283 5.52 19.87 -11.93
C LEU A 283 4.23 20.67 -11.71
N SER A 284 3.49 20.28 -10.68
CA SER A 284 2.20 20.92 -10.39
C SER A 284 2.37 22.40 -10.01
N ARG A 285 1.34 23.22 -10.23
CA ARG A 285 1.28 24.61 -9.74
C ARG A 285 1.18 24.74 -8.22
N SER A 286 0.96 23.65 -7.48
CA SER A 286 0.76 23.67 -6.04
C SER A 286 2.09 23.59 -5.30
N SER A 287 2.43 24.61 -4.51
CA SER A 287 3.65 24.65 -3.67
C SER A 287 3.79 23.43 -2.78
N TRP A 288 2.68 22.93 -2.23
CA TRP A 288 2.68 21.72 -1.39
C TRP A 288 3.05 20.45 -2.14
N ARG A 289 2.64 20.36 -3.40
CA ARG A 289 2.99 19.22 -4.24
C ARG A 289 4.44 19.31 -4.66
N LEU A 290 4.96 20.51 -4.91
CA LEU A 290 6.38 20.71 -5.17
C LEU A 290 7.23 20.22 -3.99
N VAL A 291 6.84 20.53 -2.75
CA VAL A 291 7.48 19.98 -1.55
C VAL A 291 7.40 18.45 -1.52
N GLU A 292 6.21 17.87 -1.75
CA GLU A 292 6.06 16.40 -1.78
C GLU A 292 6.95 15.76 -2.86
N VAL A 293 6.98 16.28 -4.09
CA VAL A 293 7.81 15.73 -5.19
C VAL A 293 9.29 15.83 -4.83
N TRP A 294 9.74 16.99 -4.34
CA TRP A 294 11.14 17.21 -3.98
C TRP A 294 11.61 16.22 -2.92
N LEU A 295 10.85 16.06 -1.85
CA LEU A 295 11.16 15.13 -0.77
C LEU A 295 11.08 13.67 -1.23
N MET A 296 10.15 13.34 -2.13
CA MET A 296 10.10 12.01 -2.72
C MET A 296 11.33 11.72 -3.59
N ALA A 297 11.78 12.70 -4.39
CA ALA A 297 12.97 12.56 -5.22
C ALA A 297 14.22 12.36 -4.35
N ALA A 298 14.36 13.14 -3.27
CA ALA A 298 15.43 12.95 -2.30
C ALA A 298 15.34 11.60 -1.58
N ALA A 299 14.15 11.18 -1.14
CA ALA A 299 13.95 9.89 -0.48
C ALA A 299 14.19 8.68 -1.40
N ALA A 300 13.95 8.86 -2.71
CA ALA A 300 14.17 7.85 -3.73
C ALA A 300 15.60 7.85 -4.29
N GLY A 301 16.49 8.75 -3.83
CA GLY A 301 17.86 8.84 -4.31
C GLY A 301 17.99 9.34 -5.75
N LEU A 302 17.04 10.13 -6.23
CA LEU A 302 17.04 10.69 -7.59
C LEU A 302 17.81 12.01 -7.72
N LEU A 303 18.35 12.52 -6.61
CA LEU A 303 19.05 13.80 -6.54
C LEU A 303 20.46 13.54 -6.06
N ASP A 304 21.42 13.81 -6.93
CA ASP A 304 22.84 13.68 -6.62
C ASP A 304 23.19 14.59 -5.43
N ASP A 305 23.94 14.04 -4.47
CA ASP A 305 24.42 14.73 -3.26
C ASP A 305 23.35 15.31 -2.32
N GLU A 306 22.06 15.01 -2.53
CA GLU A 306 20.97 15.48 -1.66
C GLU A 306 20.33 14.35 -0.86
N ARG A 307 20.65 14.32 0.44
CA ARG A 307 20.01 13.39 1.39
C ARG A 307 18.61 13.89 1.76
N LEU A 308 17.67 12.96 1.95
CA LEU A 308 16.31 13.25 2.43
C LEU A 308 16.28 14.17 3.65
N GLU A 309 17.21 13.98 4.60
CA GLU A 309 17.33 14.79 5.80
C GLU A 309 17.55 16.29 5.49
N ALA A 310 18.47 16.59 4.58
CA ALA A 310 18.80 17.96 4.19
C ALA A 310 17.61 18.62 3.45
N ALA A 311 17.02 17.90 2.49
CA ALA A 311 15.84 18.37 1.77
C ALA A 311 14.65 18.62 2.72
N ALA A 312 14.44 17.74 3.70
CA ALA A 312 13.37 17.89 4.69
C ALA A 312 13.60 19.07 5.63
N ALA A 313 14.84 19.28 6.11
CA ALA A 313 15.20 20.43 6.94
C ALA A 313 14.94 21.75 6.19
N ALA A 314 15.44 21.85 4.95
CA ALA A 314 15.23 23.02 4.09
C ALA A 314 13.74 23.25 3.77
N ALA A 315 12.97 22.18 3.51
CA ALA A 315 11.53 22.28 3.32
C ALA A 315 10.81 22.82 4.56
N LEU A 316 11.14 22.35 5.76
CA LEU A 316 10.56 22.85 7.02
C LEU A 316 10.84 24.34 7.23
N GLU A 317 12.05 24.80 6.86
CA GLU A 317 12.43 26.21 6.86
C GLU A 317 11.62 27.03 5.86
N CYS A 318 11.52 26.56 4.61
CA CYS A 318 10.72 27.22 3.57
C CYS A 318 9.23 27.30 3.93
N MET A 319 8.72 26.32 4.67
CA MET A 319 7.34 26.30 5.19
C MET A 319 7.19 27.13 6.47
N ALA A 320 8.26 27.73 6.99
CA ALA A 320 8.30 28.47 8.25
C ALA A 320 7.75 27.67 9.44
N VAL A 321 7.94 26.35 9.47
CA VAL A 321 7.55 25.52 10.61
C VAL A 321 8.31 26.00 11.85
N PRO A 322 7.68 26.13 13.03
CA PRO A 322 8.36 26.60 14.24
C PRO A 322 9.56 25.73 14.61
N ALA A 323 10.67 26.36 15.01
CA ALA A 323 11.93 25.65 15.32
C ALA A 323 11.74 24.52 16.36
N ALA A 324 10.88 24.74 17.37
CA ALA A 324 10.54 23.74 18.38
C ALA A 324 9.90 22.46 17.82
N ALA A 325 9.22 22.53 16.67
CA ALA A 325 8.58 21.39 16.01
C ALA A 325 9.47 20.71 14.97
N ARG A 326 10.48 21.42 14.42
CA ARG A 326 11.30 20.91 13.30
C ARG A 326 12.05 19.64 13.64
N GLY A 327 12.72 19.60 14.80
CA GLY A 327 13.51 18.43 15.22
C GLY A 327 12.66 17.17 15.35
N ALA A 328 11.47 17.28 15.96
CA ALA A 328 10.55 16.16 16.11
C ALA A 328 10.01 15.66 14.75
N LEU A 329 9.63 16.59 13.85
CA LEU A 329 9.16 16.25 12.51
C LEU A 329 10.27 15.59 11.67
N LEU A 330 11.49 16.10 11.73
CA LEU A 330 12.62 15.52 10.98
C LEU A 330 12.92 14.10 11.47
N ALA A 331 13.04 13.91 12.79
CA ALA A 331 13.26 12.58 13.37
C ALA A 331 12.13 11.60 13.05
N GLU A 332 10.88 12.08 12.96
CA GLU A 332 9.75 11.27 12.53
C GLU A 332 9.89 10.81 11.07
N LEU A 333 10.24 11.72 10.14
CA LEU A 333 10.40 11.38 8.73
C LEU A 333 11.49 10.33 8.53
N LEU A 334 12.66 10.52 9.16
CA LEU A 334 13.79 9.62 9.02
C LEU A 334 13.46 8.23 9.56
N ARG A 335 12.80 8.17 10.72
CA ARG A 335 12.32 6.90 11.31
C ARG A 335 11.30 6.20 10.43
N GLU A 336 10.35 6.93 9.86
CA GLU A 336 9.34 6.34 8.97
C GLU A 336 9.96 5.86 7.66
N ASN A 337 10.95 6.58 7.12
CA ASN A 337 11.65 6.21 5.89
C ASN A 337 12.65 5.05 6.09
N SER A 338 13.15 4.84 7.32
CA SER A 338 14.04 3.72 7.63
C SER A 338 13.30 2.41 7.91
N ARG A 339 12.01 2.46 8.26
CA ARG A 339 11.19 1.26 8.49
C ARG A 339 11.00 0.48 7.19
N GLU A 340 11.09 -0.83 7.26
CA GLU A 340 10.69 -1.71 6.16
C GLU A 340 9.18 -1.58 5.88
N THR A 341 8.39 -1.61 6.96
CA THR A 341 6.94 -1.44 6.91
C THR A 341 6.52 -0.09 7.49
N PRO A 342 6.01 0.86 6.68
CA PRO A 342 5.57 2.16 7.17
C PRO A 342 4.32 2.04 8.06
N THR A 343 4.16 2.97 8.99
CA THR A 343 3.07 3.03 9.97
C THR A 343 1.70 3.21 9.31
N ARG A 344 1.63 3.98 8.22
CA ARG A 344 0.39 4.25 7.45
C ARG A 344 -0.74 4.83 8.31
N ARG A 345 -0.41 5.76 9.21
CA ARG A 345 -1.35 6.38 10.16
C ARG A 345 -2.63 6.89 9.51
N ARG A 346 -2.53 7.47 8.30
CA ARG A 346 -3.71 7.94 7.56
C ARG A 346 -4.67 6.81 7.21
N LEU A 347 -4.18 5.63 6.83
CA LEU A 347 -5.03 4.48 6.50
C LEU A 347 -5.87 4.09 7.70
N PHE A 348 -5.23 3.90 8.86
CA PHE A 348 -5.90 3.55 10.12
C PHE A 348 -6.92 4.62 10.54
N ARG A 349 -6.58 5.92 10.48
CA ARG A 349 -7.56 6.98 10.75
C ARG A 349 -8.76 6.92 9.81
N VAL A 350 -8.54 6.67 8.51
CA VAL A 350 -9.64 6.60 7.55
C VAL A 350 -10.51 5.36 7.79
N ILE A 351 -9.92 4.22 8.15
CA ILE A 351 -10.67 3.02 8.57
C ILE A 351 -11.51 3.33 9.81
N ALA A 352 -10.93 3.98 10.83
CA ALA A 352 -11.68 4.38 12.04
C ALA A 352 -12.85 5.32 11.70
N GLY A 353 -12.61 6.33 10.87
CA GLY A 353 -13.63 7.32 10.51
C GLY A 353 -14.71 6.84 9.55
N ARG A 354 -14.49 5.75 8.80
CA ARG A 354 -15.40 5.30 7.71
C ARG A 354 -15.93 3.88 7.86
N VAL A 355 -15.12 2.97 8.40
CA VAL A 355 -15.46 1.55 8.59
C VAL A 355 -15.95 1.32 10.01
N LEU A 356 -15.16 1.74 11.02
CA LEU A 356 -15.46 1.46 12.43
C LEU A 356 -16.80 2.04 12.89
N ARG A 357 -17.21 3.18 12.32
CA ARG A 357 -18.52 3.80 12.55
C ARG A 357 -19.71 2.93 12.10
N ARG A 358 -19.47 1.96 11.22
CA ARG A 358 -20.50 1.06 10.66
C ARG A 358 -20.40 -0.34 11.23
N ARG A 359 -19.18 -0.81 11.51
CA ARG A 359 -18.94 -2.14 12.06
C ARG A 359 -17.57 -2.24 12.71
N PRO A 360 -17.37 -3.18 13.64
CA PRO A 360 -16.07 -3.48 14.20
C PRO A 360 -15.06 -3.96 13.13
N VAL A 361 -13.78 -3.84 13.45
CA VAL A 361 -12.67 -4.29 12.60
C VAL A 361 -11.74 -5.17 13.40
N VAL A 362 -11.36 -6.33 12.86
CA VAL A 362 -10.31 -7.20 13.42
C VAL A 362 -9.11 -7.17 12.48
N PHE A 363 -7.94 -6.87 13.04
CA PHE A 363 -6.65 -6.82 12.36
C PHE A 363 -5.87 -8.08 12.72
N ILE A 364 -5.36 -8.79 11.72
CA ILE A 364 -4.44 -9.92 11.93
C ILE A 364 -3.11 -9.65 11.22
N PRO A 365 -2.00 -9.49 11.95
CA PRO A 365 -0.69 -9.30 11.34
C PRO A 365 -0.15 -10.61 10.77
N VAL A 366 0.36 -10.55 9.54
CA VAL A 366 1.08 -11.63 8.86
C VAL A 366 2.44 -11.09 8.45
N ALA A 367 3.47 -11.48 9.19
CA ALA A 367 4.83 -10.99 9.05
C ALA A 367 5.74 -12.03 8.41
N HIS A 368 6.85 -11.59 7.84
CA HIS A 368 7.91 -12.48 7.41
C HIS A 368 8.98 -12.50 8.50
N ARG A 369 9.71 -13.60 8.58
CA ARG A 369 10.88 -13.76 9.44
C ARG A 369 12.10 -13.93 8.56
N VAL A 370 13.20 -13.28 8.94
CA VAL A 370 14.49 -13.43 8.27
C VAL A 370 15.31 -14.57 8.86
N ASP A 371 15.13 -14.88 10.15
CA ASP A 371 15.85 -15.97 10.83
C ASP A 371 15.02 -16.72 11.91
N PRO A 372 14.79 -18.04 11.75
CA PRO A 372 14.79 -18.73 10.47
C PRO A 372 13.81 -18.09 9.49
N LEU A 373 14.16 -18.15 8.21
CA LEU A 373 13.34 -17.65 7.12
C LEU A 373 11.94 -18.27 7.14
N GLY A 374 10.88 -17.46 7.14
CA GLY A 374 9.52 -17.98 7.11
C GLY A 374 8.40 -16.95 7.23
N VAL A 375 7.19 -17.44 7.45
CA VAL A 375 5.98 -16.64 7.67
C VAL A 375 5.46 -16.85 9.08
N GLU A 376 5.08 -15.75 9.73
CA GLU A 376 4.57 -15.72 11.09
C GLU A 376 3.22 -14.99 11.14
N ILE A 377 2.24 -15.58 11.82
CA ILE A 377 0.97 -14.92 12.15
C ILE A 377 1.06 -14.46 13.60
N ARG A 378 0.85 -13.16 13.82
CA ARG A 378 0.98 -12.55 15.16
C ARG A 378 -0.38 -12.27 15.79
N GLU A 379 -0.36 -11.81 17.04
CA GLU A 379 -1.58 -11.58 17.83
C GLU A 379 -2.52 -10.58 17.17
N ALA A 380 -3.77 -11.01 16.99
CA ALA A 380 -4.80 -10.18 16.40
C ALA A 380 -5.23 -9.06 17.36
N ARG A 381 -5.66 -7.95 16.78
CA ARG A 381 -6.25 -6.82 17.51
C ARG A 381 -7.62 -6.50 16.94
N SER A 382 -8.47 -5.84 17.71
CA SER A 382 -9.77 -5.38 17.22
C SER A 382 -10.05 -3.95 17.60
N TRP A 383 -10.92 -3.31 16.84
CA TRP A 383 -11.61 -2.08 17.20
C TRP A 383 -13.12 -2.36 17.27
N VAL A 384 -13.72 -2.04 18.41
CA VAL A 384 -15.15 -2.33 18.68
C VAL A 384 -16.04 -1.09 18.77
N GLY A 385 -15.45 0.10 18.84
CA GLY A 385 -16.19 1.35 18.87
C GLY A 385 -15.29 2.56 18.64
N ALA A 386 -15.89 3.63 18.12
CA ALA A 386 -15.23 4.91 17.89
C ALA A 386 -15.79 5.98 18.83
N GLY A 387 -14.91 6.63 19.58
CA GLY A 387 -15.16 7.97 20.13
C GLY A 387 -14.91 9.04 19.06
N ARG A 388 -14.99 10.32 19.44
CA ARG A 388 -14.78 11.46 18.52
C ARG A 388 -13.44 11.35 17.78
N ASP A 389 -12.36 11.06 18.52
CA ASP A 389 -10.99 10.94 18.01
C ASP A 389 -10.24 9.71 18.59
N ARG A 390 -10.97 8.79 19.23
CA ARG A 390 -10.41 7.61 19.89
C ARG A 390 -11.07 6.33 19.40
N VAL A 391 -10.35 5.22 19.52
CA VAL A 391 -10.84 3.87 19.26
C VAL A 391 -10.72 3.04 20.52
N ARG A 392 -11.69 2.15 20.74
CA ARG A 392 -11.63 1.12 21.78
C ARG A 392 -10.99 -0.12 21.17
N ALA A 393 -9.74 -0.36 21.51
CA ALA A 393 -8.94 -1.46 21.00
C ALA A 393 -8.84 -2.61 22.01
N ARG A 394 -8.75 -3.85 21.50
CA ARG A 394 -8.48 -5.06 22.30
C ARG A 394 -7.44 -5.92 21.60
N ARG A 395 -6.70 -6.71 22.38
CA ARG A 395 -5.78 -7.74 21.87
C ARG A 395 -6.38 -9.14 22.05
N ALA A 396 -6.03 -10.08 21.20
CA ALA A 396 -6.56 -11.45 21.26
C ALA A 396 -6.04 -12.26 22.46
N ASP A 397 -4.86 -11.92 22.97
CA ASP A 397 -4.26 -12.48 24.19
C ASP A 397 -4.79 -11.86 25.50
N ALA A 398 -5.47 -10.71 25.42
CA ALA A 398 -6.11 -10.03 26.53
C ALA A 398 -7.46 -9.42 26.11
N PRO A 399 -8.46 -10.25 25.74
CA PRO A 399 -9.70 -9.77 25.11
C PRO A 399 -10.60 -8.97 26.06
N ASP A 400 -10.44 -9.12 27.37
CA ASP A 400 -11.17 -8.36 28.40
C ASP A 400 -10.57 -6.96 28.65
N VAL A 401 -9.32 -6.72 28.22
CA VAL A 401 -8.65 -5.44 28.41
C VAL A 401 -8.96 -4.53 27.23
N VAL A 402 -9.75 -3.47 27.51
CA VAL A 402 -10.05 -2.43 26.53
C VAL A 402 -9.07 -1.28 26.70
N GLN A 403 -8.30 -1.01 25.65
CA GLN A 403 -7.42 0.15 25.57
C GLN A 403 -8.09 1.25 24.75
N GLU A 404 -8.18 2.46 25.32
CA GLU A 404 -8.56 3.64 24.55
C GLU A 404 -7.33 4.34 23.98
N THR A 405 -7.28 4.51 22.68
CA THR A 405 -6.13 5.10 21.99
C THR A 405 -6.59 5.90 20.77
N THR A 406 -5.73 6.73 20.18
CA THR A 406 -6.03 7.34 18.87
C THR A 406 -5.79 6.32 17.74
N PRO A 407 -6.45 6.43 16.58
CA PRO A 407 -6.16 5.56 15.44
C PRO A 407 -4.68 5.63 15.01
N GLU A 408 -4.07 6.80 15.14
CA GLU A 408 -2.67 7.05 14.82
C GLU A 408 -1.69 6.37 15.81
N ASP A 409 -1.94 6.44 17.12
CA ASP A 409 -1.13 5.77 18.14
C ASP A 409 -1.31 4.25 18.10
N PHE A 410 -2.53 3.78 17.81
CA PHE A 410 -2.78 2.38 17.49
C PHE A 410 -1.94 1.92 16.31
N ALA A 411 -1.91 2.69 15.21
CA ALA A 411 -1.11 2.34 14.04
C ALA A 411 0.38 2.25 14.38
N GLY A 412 0.90 3.21 15.15
CA GLY A 412 2.29 3.21 15.61
C GLY A 412 2.65 1.94 16.38
N SER A 413 1.94 1.68 17.48
CA SER A 413 2.17 0.49 18.32
C SER A 413 1.92 -0.82 17.56
N PHE A 414 0.87 -0.89 16.72
CA PHE A 414 0.56 -2.07 15.92
C PHE A 414 1.70 -2.38 14.95
N VAL A 415 2.26 -1.39 14.27
CA VAL A 415 3.35 -1.63 13.31
C VAL A 415 4.66 -1.94 14.02
N GLU A 416 4.99 -1.23 15.09
CA GLU A 416 6.19 -1.48 15.89
C GLU A 416 6.22 -2.88 16.52
N GLU A 417 5.10 -3.37 17.05
CA GLU A 417 5.05 -4.70 17.64
C GLU A 417 5.03 -5.84 16.61
N ASN A 418 4.60 -5.57 15.37
CA ASN A 418 4.31 -6.63 14.39
C ASN A 418 5.21 -6.66 13.15
N PHE A 419 5.89 -5.57 12.82
CA PHE A 419 6.64 -5.43 11.56
C PHE A 419 7.95 -4.63 11.72
N ALA A 420 8.49 -4.57 12.94
CA ALA A 420 9.79 -3.95 13.22
C ALA A 420 10.96 -4.79 12.71
#